data_AF-A0A3B0V5G6-F1
#
_entry.id   AF-A0A3B0V5G6-F1
#
_cell.length_a   1.000
_cell.length_b   1.000
_cell.length_c   1.000
_cell.angle_alpha   90.00
_cell.angle_beta   90.00
_cell.angle_gamma   90.00
#
_symmetry.space_group_name_H-M   'P 1'
#
loop_
_entity.id
_entity.type
_entity.pdbx_description
1 polymer ?
#
loop_
_entity_poly.entity_id
_entity_poly.type
_entity_poly.pdbx_seq_one_letter_code
_entity_poly.pdbx_strand_id
1 'polypeptide(L)'
;MIDDVDGDKGLFLLFTGDGKGKTTAALGLAFRALGHGFPVCVIQFIKGSWQPGEVAAAKRFEDLLDFHVMGRGFTWKSDDLDKDIALAREAWLFARKTIGEGRHRLVILDELTYLISYKMIDEQDVLDTVASRPAGMHVVVTGRGASAKLVAAADLVTEMRAIKHPYKSGIKACRGIEF
;
A
#
# COMPACT_ATOMS: atom_id res chain seq x y z
N MET A 1 14.54 19.83 20.61
CA MET A 1 14.01 20.18 19.27
C MET A 1 14.82 19.36 18.31
N ILE A 2 14.22 18.33 17.72
CA ILE A 2 14.89 17.59 16.65
C ILE A 2 14.78 18.53 15.45
N ASP A 3 15.91 19.05 14.99
CA ASP A 3 15.97 19.82 13.77
C ASP A 3 15.30 19.01 12.66
N ASP A 4 14.27 19.58 12.03
CA ASP A 4 13.70 19.07 10.80
C ASP A 4 14.81 19.09 9.76
N VAL A 5 15.56 17.98 9.69
CA VAL A 5 16.31 17.63 8.49
C VAL A 5 15.26 17.20 7.49
N ASP A 6 14.50 18.18 7.00
CA ASP A 6 13.58 18.01 5.89
C ASP A 6 14.46 17.78 4.66
N GLY A 7 14.87 16.53 4.49
CA GLY A 7 15.49 16.08 3.27
C GLY A 7 14.45 16.29 2.18
N ASP A 8 14.69 17.26 1.30
CA ASP A 8 13.81 17.65 0.17
C ASP A 8 13.32 16.47 -0.68
N LYS A 9 13.97 15.31 -0.58
CA LYS A 9 13.62 14.08 -1.30
C LYS A 9 12.66 13.20 -0.48
N GLY A 10 11.44 13.08 -0.98
CA GLY A 10 10.53 12.01 -0.59
C GLY A 10 11.06 10.63 -1.02
N LEU A 11 10.78 9.57 -0.27
CA LEU A 11 11.32 8.22 -0.50
C LEU A 11 10.29 7.29 -1.12
N PHE A 12 10.74 6.38 -1.98
CA PHE A 12 9.95 5.24 -2.45
C PHE A 12 10.36 3.97 -1.70
N LEU A 13 9.44 3.42 -0.91
CA LEU A 13 9.65 2.20 -0.13
C LEU A 13 8.84 1.04 -0.73
N LEU A 14 9.43 -0.16 -0.72
CA LEU A 14 8.81 -1.38 -1.19
C LEU A 14 8.86 -2.47 -0.10
N PHE A 15 7.70 -2.91 0.35
CA PHE A 15 7.55 -4.02 1.29
C PHE A 15 6.99 -5.25 0.57
N THR A 16 7.86 -6.23 0.30
CA THR A 16 7.56 -7.41 -0.52
C THR A 16 7.86 -8.72 0.23
N GLY A 17 7.77 -9.85 -0.45
CA GLY A 17 8.08 -11.18 0.07
C GLY A 17 6.87 -11.95 0.62
N ASP A 18 7.10 -13.22 0.91
CA ASP A 18 6.02 -14.16 1.24
C ASP A 18 5.58 -14.18 2.70
N GLY A 19 6.33 -13.51 3.57
CA GLY A 19 6.06 -13.37 4.99
C GLY A 19 4.88 -12.45 5.28
N LYS A 20 4.26 -12.68 6.44
CA LYS A 20 3.34 -11.73 7.07
C LYS A 20 4.13 -10.49 7.50
N GLY A 21 3.55 -9.31 7.31
CA GLY A 21 4.08 -8.07 7.89
C GLY A 21 4.02 -6.85 6.98
N LYS A 22 3.79 -7.02 5.66
CA LYS A 22 4.01 -5.96 4.65
C LYS A 22 3.11 -4.76 4.89
N THR A 23 1.80 -5.02 4.87
CA THR A 23 0.75 -4.04 5.17
C THR A 23 0.91 -3.47 6.58
N THR A 24 1.14 -4.31 7.59
CA THR A 24 1.30 -3.83 8.98
C THR A 24 2.53 -2.93 9.15
N ALA A 25 3.62 -3.18 8.42
CA ALA A 25 4.79 -2.31 8.43
C ALA A 25 4.49 -0.97 7.75
N ALA A 26 3.78 -0.97 6.62
CA ALA A 26 3.32 0.25 5.96
C ALA A 26 2.40 1.08 6.88
N LEU A 27 1.45 0.43 7.55
CA LEU A 27 0.56 1.08 8.52
C LEU A 27 1.32 1.58 9.76
N GLY A 28 2.38 0.89 10.18
CA GLY A 28 3.29 1.39 11.21
C GLY A 28 3.98 2.70 10.79
N LEU A 29 4.34 2.85 9.52
CA LEU A 29 4.84 4.12 8.98
C LEU A 29 3.75 5.19 8.95
N ALA A 30 2.52 4.83 8.57
CA ALA A 30 1.38 5.75 8.65
C ALA A 30 1.20 6.28 10.08
N PHE A 31 1.20 5.40 11.08
CA PHE A 31 1.06 5.78 12.47
C PHE A 31 2.19 6.71 12.94
N ARG A 32 3.43 6.46 12.48
CA ARG A 32 4.56 7.35 12.74
C ARG A 32 4.34 8.73 12.12
N ALA A 33 3.95 8.80 10.84
CA ALA A 33 3.69 10.06 10.16
C ALA A 33 2.55 10.86 10.81
N LEU A 34 1.45 10.18 11.16
CA LEU A 34 0.32 10.77 11.89
C LEU A 34 0.75 11.32 13.26
N GLY A 35 1.64 10.63 13.97
CA GLY A 35 2.21 11.11 15.23
C GLY A 35 3.01 12.41 15.11
N HIS A 36 3.45 12.77 13.90
CA HIS A 36 4.09 14.05 13.57
C HIS A 36 3.11 15.06 12.95
N GLY A 37 1.81 14.76 12.91
CA GLY A 37 0.80 15.65 12.32
C GLY A 37 0.82 15.69 10.80
N PHE A 38 1.49 14.73 10.13
CA PHE A 38 1.58 14.72 8.68
C PHE A 38 0.36 14.03 8.05
N PRO A 39 -0.21 14.59 6.96
CA PRO A 39 -1.32 13.98 6.26
C PRO A 39 -0.87 12.71 5.52
N VAL A 40 -1.67 11.64 5.66
CA VAL A 40 -1.42 10.31 5.11
C VAL A 40 -2.60 9.86 4.27
N CYS A 41 -2.32 9.18 3.16
CA CYS A 41 -3.32 8.46 2.40
C CYS A 41 -2.96 6.97 2.31
N VAL A 42 -3.94 6.10 2.56
CA VAL A 42 -3.83 4.65 2.36
C VAL A 42 -4.84 4.22 1.31
N ILE A 43 -4.36 3.55 0.26
CA ILE A 43 -5.18 2.99 -0.81
C ILE A 43 -4.91 1.49 -0.85
N GLN A 44 -5.89 0.69 -0.46
CA GLN A 44 -5.84 -0.77 -0.54
C GLN A 44 -6.49 -1.24 -1.83
N PHE A 45 -5.76 -1.99 -2.66
CA PHE A 45 -6.25 -2.45 -3.97
C PHE A 45 -6.95 -3.82 -3.93
N ILE A 46 -6.84 -4.54 -2.82
CA ILE A 46 -7.51 -5.82 -2.61
C ILE A 46 -8.39 -5.73 -1.36
N LYS A 47 -9.67 -5.99 -1.54
CA LYS A 47 -10.63 -6.06 -0.44
C LYS A 47 -10.58 -7.44 0.24
N GLY A 48 -10.27 -7.47 1.53
CA GLY A 48 -10.52 -8.67 2.33
C GLY A 48 -12.03 -8.96 2.41
N SER A 49 -12.41 -10.21 2.63
CA SER A 49 -13.81 -10.60 2.91
C SER A 49 -14.35 -10.07 4.25
N TRP A 50 -13.54 -9.32 4.99
CA TRP A 50 -13.79 -8.82 6.34
C TRP A 50 -13.50 -7.32 6.36
N GLN A 51 -14.17 -6.56 7.23
CA GLN A 51 -13.79 -5.18 7.47
C GLN A 51 -12.45 -5.17 8.23
N PRO A 52 -11.38 -4.58 7.66
CA PRO A 52 -10.10 -4.47 8.36
C PRO A 52 -10.26 -3.62 9.61
N GLY A 53 -9.70 -4.06 10.75
CA GLY A 53 -9.69 -3.27 11.99
C GLY A 53 -9.08 -1.87 11.80
N GLU A 54 -8.19 -1.72 10.84
CA GLU A 54 -7.55 -0.47 10.40
C GLU A 54 -8.56 0.59 9.98
N VAL A 55 -9.64 0.21 9.28
CA VAL A 55 -10.67 1.17 8.84
C VAL A 55 -11.41 1.76 10.04
N ALA A 56 -11.65 0.95 11.08
CA ALA A 56 -12.24 1.44 12.32
C ALA A 56 -11.27 2.35 13.10
N ALA A 57 -9.97 2.03 13.09
CA ALA A 57 -8.95 2.86 13.70
C ALA A 57 -8.75 4.18 12.96
N ALA A 58 -8.87 4.19 11.62
CA ALA A 58 -8.67 5.36 10.78
C ALA A 58 -9.63 6.51 11.11
N LYS A 59 -10.85 6.19 11.58
CA LYS A 59 -11.83 7.19 12.05
C LYS A 59 -11.33 8.07 13.20
N ARG A 60 -10.29 7.64 13.92
CA ARG A 60 -9.69 8.43 15.02
C ARG A 60 -8.71 9.49 14.51
N PHE A 61 -8.38 9.46 13.22
CA PHE A 61 -7.43 10.34 12.55
C PHE A 61 -8.06 10.94 11.29
N GLU A 62 -9.39 11.11 11.26
CA GLU A 62 -10.12 11.51 10.05
C GLU A 62 -9.72 12.90 9.50
N ASP A 63 -9.05 13.70 10.31
CA ASP A 63 -8.45 14.99 9.96
C ASP A 63 -7.14 14.86 9.18
N LEU A 64 -6.42 13.74 9.33
CA LEU A 64 -5.09 13.53 8.76
C LEU A 64 -4.93 12.24 7.94
N LEU A 65 -5.87 11.30 8.01
CA LEU A 65 -5.80 10.00 7.37
C LEU A 65 -6.97 9.79 6.40
N ASP A 66 -6.65 9.82 5.11
CA ASP A 66 -7.52 9.34 4.05
C ASP A 66 -7.32 7.82 3.89
N PHE A 67 -8.36 7.01 4.14
CA PHE A 67 -8.29 5.55 4.02
C PHE A 67 -9.30 5.02 3.00
N HIS A 68 -8.80 4.50 1.88
CA HIS A 68 -9.59 4.01 0.76
C HIS A 68 -9.39 2.52 0.57
N VAL A 69 -10.48 1.75 0.62
CA VAL A 69 -10.50 0.34 0.22
C VAL A 69 -11.13 0.26 -1.16
N MET A 70 -10.30 -0.07 -2.15
CA MET A 70 -10.67 -0.13 -3.56
C MET A 70 -10.58 -1.56 -4.10
N GLY A 71 -11.33 -1.82 -5.17
CA GLY A 71 -11.44 -3.15 -5.77
C GLY A 71 -12.52 -4.04 -5.15
N ARG A 72 -12.90 -5.08 -5.89
CA ARG A 72 -13.53 -6.27 -5.30
C ARG A 72 -12.43 -7.11 -4.68
N GLY A 73 -12.75 -7.86 -3.64
CA GLY A 73 -11.77 -8.78 -3.08
C GLY A 73 -11.37 -9.73 -4.17
N PHE A 74 -10.14 -9.57 -4.68
CA PHE A 74 -9.60 -10.38 -5.76
C PHE A 74 -9.42 -11.79 -5.22
N THR A 75 -10.51 -12.55 -5.28
CA THR A 75 -10.47 -13.98 -5.08
C THR A 75 -10.15 -14.60 -6.43
N TRP A 76 -9.37 -15.67 -6.43
CA TRP A 76 -9.06 -16.53 -7.58
C TRP A 76 -10.30 -17.17 -8.24
N LYS A 77 -11.50 -16.69 -7.92
CA LYS A 77 -12.83 -17.17 -8.32
C LYS A 77 -13.70 -16.02 -8.83
N SER A 78 -13.11 -14.97 -9.41
CA SER A 78 -13.91 -13.93 -10.04
C SER A 78 -14.54 -14.49 -11.31
N ASP A 79 -15.87 -14.36 -11.41
CA ASP A 79 -16.63 -14.79 -12.57
C ASP A 79 -16.54 -13.80 -13.74
N ASP A 80 -15.89 -12.63 -13.55
CA ASP A 80 -15.81 -11.56 -14.55
C ASP A 80 -14.48 -10.77 -14.46
N LEU A 81 -13.48 -11.24 -15.22
CA LEU A 81 -12.13 -10.68 -15.25
C LEU A 81 -12.10 -9.25 -15.83
N ASP A 82 -12.98 -8.93 -16.78
CA ASP A 82 -13.01 -7.61 -17.42
C ASP A 82 -13.48 -6.53 -16.44
N LYS A 83 -14.52 -6.83 -15.64
CA LYS A 83 -14.97 -5.93 -14.57
C LYS A 83 -13.89 -5.68 -13.52
N ASP A 84 -13.13 -6.72 -13.20
CA ASP A 84 -12.05 -6.65 -12.25
C ASP A 84 -10.88 -5.78 -12.75
N ILE A 85 -10.50 -5.92 -14.03
CA ILE A 85 -9.51 -5.06 -14.68
C ILE A 85 -9.99 -3.61 -14.69
N ALA A 86 -11.27 -3.36 -15.00
CA ALA A 86 -11.84 -2.02 -15.00
C ALA A 86 -11.76 -1.36 -13.60
N LEU A 87 -12.15 -2.08 -12.55
CA LEU A 87 -12.07 -1.59 -11.17
C LEU A 87 -10.63 -1.37 -10.70
N ALA A 88 -9.70 -2.25 -11.09
CA ALA A 88 -8.28 -2.08 -10.80
C ALA A 88 -7.72 -0.80 -11.46
N ARG A 89 -8.12 -0.52 -12.71
CA ARG A 89 -7.73 0.70 -13.43
C ARG A 89 -8.34 1.95 -12.80
N GLU A 90 -9.61 1.91 -12.41
CA GLU A 90 -10.26 3.02 -11.69
C GLU A 90 -9.54 3.32 -10.36
N ALA A 91 -9.23 2.28 -9.59
CA ALA A 91 -8.48 2.42 -8.34
C ALA A 91 -7.08 3.01 -8.58
N TRP A 92 -6.41 2.59 -9.65
CA TRP A 92 -5.10 3.11 -10.00
C TRP A 92 -5.16 4.59 -10.47
N LEU A 93 -6.16 4.96 -11.27
CA LEU A 93 -6.37 6.36 -11.66
C LEU A 93 -6.63 7.25 -10.45
N PHE A 94 -7.38 6.75 -9.46
CA PHE A 94 -7.57 7.45 -8.20
C PHE A 94 -6.25 7.62 -7.43
N ALA A 95 -5.42 6.58 -7.34
CA ALA A 95 -4.11 6.65 -6.69
C ALA A 95 -3.18 7.65 -7.37
N ARG A 96 -3.11 7.61 -8.71
CA ARG A 96 -2.34 8.56 -9.52
C ARG A 96 -2.79 10.00 -9.28
N LYS A 97 -4.11 10.25 -9.26
CA LYS A 97 -4.67 11.57 -8.94
C LYS A 97 -4.27 12.01 -7.54
N THR A 98 -4.39 11.12 -6.55
CA THR A 98 -4.05 11.40 -5.15
C THR A 98 -2.59 11.80 -4.98
N ILE A 99 -1.67 11.08 -5.64
CA ILE A 99 -0.23 11.42 -5.66
C ILE A 99 -0.01 12.80 -6.31
N GLY A 100 -0.65 13.05 -7.45
CA GLY A 100 -0.52 14.31 -8.18
C GLY A 100 -1.07 15.54 -7.45
N GLU A 101 -2.07 15.36 -6.57
CA GLU A 101 -2.63 16.45 -5.74
C GLU A 101 -1.66 16.98 -4.68
N GLY A 102 -0.67 16.18 -4.27
CA GLY A 102 0.38 16.63 -3.34
C GLY A 102 -0.09 17.00 -1.93
N ARG A 103 -1.30 16.59 -1.53
CA ARG A 103 -1.87 16.91 -0.21
C ARG A 103 -1.32 16.05 0.94
N HIS A 104 -0.69 14.93 0.62
CA HIS A 104 -0.22 13.95 1.62
C HIS A 104 1.31 13.89 1.66
N ARG A 105 1.86 13.79 2.87
CA ARG A 105 3.30 13.55 3.08
C ARG A 105 3.65 12.08 2.84
N LEU A 106 2.69 11.18 3.04
CA LEU A 106 2.85 9.74 2.85
C LEU A 106 1.64 9.16 2.11
N VAL A 107 1.90 8.43 1.02
CA VAL A 107 0.89 7.64 0.29
C VAL A 107 1.27 6.17 0.34
N ILE A 108 0.36 5.32 0.81
CA ILE A 108 0.52 3.86 0.86
C ILE A 108 -0.36 3.23 -0.21
N LEU A 109 0.29 2.50 -1.11
CA LEU A 109 -0.31 1.73 -2.19
C LEU A 109 -0.26 0.24 -1.80
N ASP A 110 -1.23 -0.17 -1.00
CA ASP A 110 -1.26 -1.48 -0.37
C ASP A 110 -1.77 -2.56 -1.33
N GLU A 111 -0.98 -3.62 -1.48
CA GLU A 111 -1.22 -4.76 -2.38
C GLU A 111 -1.25 -4.39 -3.89
N LEU A 112 -0.60 -3.28 -4.26
CA LEU A 112 -0.47 -2.82 -5.65
C LEU A 112 0.27 -3.83 -6.55
N THR A 113 1.22 -4.58 -6.00
CA THR A 113 2.03 -5.51 -6.81
C THR A 113 1.17 -6.57 -7.51
N TYR A 114 0.00 -6.92 -6.97
CA TYR A 114 -0.89 -7.86 -7.63
C TYR A 114 -1.49 -7.31 -8.92
N LEU A 115 -1.90 -6.03 -8.94
CA LEU A 115 -2.45 -5.39 -10.14
C LEU A 115 -1.42 -5.39 -11.28
N ILE A 116 -0.15 -5.18 -10.93
CA ILE A 116 0.98 -5.25 -11.87
C ILE A 116 1.18 -6.70 -12.33
N SER A 117 1.27 -7.65 -11.40
CA SER A 117 1.55 -9.06 -11.72
C SER A 117 0.46 -9.71 -12.58
N TYR A 118 -0.79 -9.30 -12.40
CA TYR A 118 -1.93 -9.73 -13.19
C TYR A 118 -2.15 -8.89 -14.46
N LYS A 119 -1.24 -7.96 -14.78
CA LYS A 119 -1.29 -7.10 -15.97
C LYS A 119 -2.57 -6.27 -16.08
N MET A 120 -3.16 -5.89 -14.95
CA MET A 120 -4.38 -5.07 -14.90
C MET A 120 -4.06 -3.60 -15.17
N ILE A 121 -2.88 -3.17 -14.74
CA ILE A 121 -2.30 -1.84 -14.94
C ILE A 121 -0.91 -1.95 -15.54
N ASP A 122 -0.47 -0.89 -16.21
CA ASP A 122 0.91 -0.81 -16.72
C ASP A 122 1.88 -0.47 -15.59
N GLU A 123 2.92 -1.30 -15.44
CA GLU A 123 3.98 -1.07 -14.48
C GLU A 123 4.75 0.23 -14.76
N GLN A 124 4.92 0.60 -16.04
CA GLN A 124 5.65 1.81 -16.37
C GLN A 124 4.90 3.06 -15.90
N ASP A 125 3.57 3.08 -16.03
CA ASP A 125 2.74 4.18 -15.50
C ASP A 125 2.85 4.30 -13.98
N VAL A 126 3.02 3.17 -13.25
CA VAL A 126 3.32 3.18 -11.81
C VAL A 126 4.66 3.81 -11.52
N LEU A 127 5.72 3.37 -12.22
CA LEU A 127 7.08 3.89 -12.02
C LEU A 127 7.15 5.39 -12.33
N ASP A 128 6.53 5.84 -13.42
CA ASP A 128 6.50 7.23 -13.84
C ASP A 128 5.69 8.10 -12.85
N THR A 129 4.54 7.58 -12.39
CA THR A 129 3.71 8.26 -11.37
C THR A 129 4.50 8.42 -10.07
N VAL A 130 5.16 7.36 -9.60
CA VAL A 130 5.97 7.44 -8.37
C VAL A 130 7.15 8.39 -8.57
N ALA A 131 7.86 8.32 -9.70
CA ALA A 131 8.99 9.21 -9.98
C ALA A 131 8.60 10.70 -10.07
N SER A 132 7.39 11.00 -10.59
CA SER A 132 6.87 12.36 -10.75
C SER A 132 6.17 12.94 -9.51
N ARG A 133 6.14 12.19 -8.40
CA ARG A 133 5.51 12.63 -7.15
C ARG A 133 6.08 13.97 -6.64
N PRO A 134 5.31 14.77 -5.90
CA PRO A 134 5.79 16.00 -5.28
C PRO A 134 7.03 15.77 -4.39
N ALA A 135 7.90 16.79 -4.35
CA ALA A 135 9.07 16.80 -3.46
C ALA A 135 8.64 16.55 -2.01
N GLY A 136 9.45 15.79 -1.28
CA GLY A 136 9.10 15.35 0.07
C GLY A 136 7.99 14.31 0.20
N MET A 137 7.23 13.93 -0.84
CA MET A 137 6.20 12.88 -0.70
C MET A 137 6.85 11.49 -0.60
N HIS A 138 6.57 10.77 0.48
CA HIS A 138 6.89 9.36 0.60
C HIS A 138 5.81 8.50 -0.05
N VAL A 139 6.24 7.48 -0.79
CA VAL A 139 5.34 6.46 -1.34
C VAL A 139 5.78 5.09 -0.84
N VAL A 140 4.83 4.30 -0.35
CA VAL A 140 5.08 2.91 0.06
C VAL A 140 4.24 2.00 -0.81
N VAL A 141 4.88 1.04 -1.48
CA VAL A 141 4.19 -0.06 -2.18
C VAL A 141 4.32 -1.33 -1.36
N THR A 142 3.22 -2.06 -1.22
CA THR A 142 3.24 -3.39 -0.60
C THR A 142 2.75 -4.46 -1.58
N GLY A 143 3.17 -5.69 -1.30
CA GLY A 143 2.55 -6.89 -1.84
C GLY A 143 3.56 -7.96 -2.24
N ARG A 144 3.08 -9.12 -2.67
CA ARG A 144 3.96 -10.24 -3.06
C ARG A 144 4.48 -10.06 -4.48
N GLY A 145 5.57 -10.74 -4.81
CA GLY A 145 6.03 -10.87 -6.19
C GLY A 145 6.40 -9.55 -6.87
N ALA A 146 6.92 -8.58 -6.10
CA ALA A 146 7.39 -7.32 -6.68
C ALA A 146 8.44 -7.57 -7.78
N SER A 147 8.31 -6.87 -8.90
CA SER A 147 9.21 -7.03 -10.05
C SER A 147 10.60 -6.49 -9.76
N ALA A 148 11.57 -6.89 -10.59
CA ALA A 148 12.91 -6.32 -10.56
C ALA A 148 12.92 -4.80 -10.84
N LYS A 149 11.97 -4.29 -11.63
CA LYS A 149 11.88 -2.85 -11.93
C LYS A 149 11.44 -2.05 -10.70
N LEU A 150 10.44 -2.53 -9.98
CA LEU A 150 10.01 -1.91 -8.72
C LEU A 150 11.13 -1.93 -7.68
N VAL A 151 11.83 -3.07 -7.56
CA VAL A 151 12.98 -3.21 -6.66
C VAL A 151 14.08 -2.21 -7.02
N ALA A 152 14.41 -2.06 -8.30
CA ALA A 152 15.44 -1.14 -8.76
C ALA A 152 15.06 0.33 -8.56
N ALA A 153 13.77 0.67 -8.67
CA ALA A 153 13.28 2.04 -8.53
C ALA A 153 13.12 2.50 -7.07
N ALA A 154 12.95 1.56 -6.12
CA ALA A 154 12.73 1.87 -4.72
C ALA A 154 14.02 2.33 -4.01
N ASP A 155 13.92 3.37 -3.19
CA ASP A 155 14.99 3.83 -2.31
C ASP A 155 15.23 2.84 -1.15
N LEU A 156 14.18 2.10 -0.73
CA LEU A 156 14.26 1.07 0.30
C LEU A 156 13.41 -0.13 -0.09
N VAL A 157 13.99 -1.33 0.00
CA VAL A 157 13.27 -2.59 -0.20
C VAL A 157 13.41 -3.47 1.04
N THR A 158 12.30 -3.96 1.57
CA THR A 158 12.29 -5.00 2.60
C THR A 158 11.56 -6.23 2.08
N GLU A 159 12.27 -7.36 2.05
CA GLU A 159 11.71 -8.67 1.74
C GLU A 159 11.34 -9.41 3.03
N MET A 160 10.05 -9.56 3.29
CA MET A 160 9.55 -10.32 4.42
C MET A 160 9.55 -11.80 4.07
N ARG A 161 10.44 -12.57 4.71
CA ARG A 161 10.53 -14.02 4.50
C ARG A 161 9.70 -14.79 5.53
N ALA A 162 8.92 -15.75 5.05
CA ALA A 162 8.07 -16.58 5.91
C ALA A 162 8.87 -17.70 6.60
N ILE A 163 9.68 -17.35 7.62
CA ILE A 163 10.47 -18.31 8.40
C ILE A 163 9.55 -19.31 9.14
N LYS A 164 8.50 -18.81 9.78
CA LYS A 164 7.44 -19.60 10.42
C LYS A 164 6.12 -18.84 10.34
N HIS A 165 5.01 -19.56 10.20
CA HIS A 165 3.68 -18.96 10.18
C HIS A 165 2.66 -19.87 10.89
N PRO A 166 1.82 -19.36 11.80
CA PRO A 166 0.88 -20.16 12.59
C PRO A 166 -0.15 -20.92 11.74
N TYR A 167 -0.48 -20.39 10.56
CA TYR A 167 -1.29 -21.11 9.56
C TYR A 167 -0.74 -22.49 9.20
N LYS A 168 0.60 -22.67 9.13
CA LYS A 168 1.21 -23.98 8.84
C LYS A 168 0.98 -25.01 9.94
N SER A 169 0.67 -24.55 11.16
CA SER A 169 0.24 -25.39 12.29
C SER A 169 -1.29 -25.47 12.44
N GLY A 170 -2.06 -25.09 11.43
CA GLY A 170 -3.53 -25.20 11.42
C GLY A 170 -4.26 -24.08 12.17
N ILE A 171 -3.54 -23.09 12.69
CA ILE A 171 -4.16 -21.94 13.37
C ILE A 171 -4.78 -21.04 12.31
N LYS A 172 -6.10 -20.80 12.44
CA LYS A 172 -6.86 -19.90 11.56
C LYS A 172 -6.55 -18.43 11.88
N ALA A 173 -6.92 -17.55 10.95
CA ALA A 173 -6.79 -16.11 11.13
C ALA A 173 -7.47 -15.63 12.43
N CYS A 174 -6.75 -14.82 13.21
CA CYS A 174 -7.15 -14.29 14.49
C CYS A 174 -7.42 -12.78 14.38
N ARG A 175 -8.55 -12.34 14.96
CA ARG A 175 -8.93 -10.93 15.02
C ARG A 175 -7.89 -10.13 15.82
N GLY A 176 -7.49 -8.98 15.31
CA GLY A 176 -6.45 -8.12 15.85
C GLY A 176 -5.02 -8.54 15.49
N ILE A 177 -4.84 -9.67 14.78
CA ILE A 177 -3.52 -10.17 14.36
C ILE A 177 -3.44 -10.31 12.84
N GLU A 178 -4.45 -10.96 12.23
CA GLU A 178 -4.55 -11.12 10.77
C GLU A 178 -5.56 -10.16 10.13
N PHE A 179 -6.58 -9.71 10.87
CA PHE A 179 -7.62 -8.77 10.43
C PHE A 179 -8.29 -8.05 11.60
#